data_AF-A0A7S3PF92-F1
#
_entry.id   AF-A0A7S3PF92-F1
#
_cell.length_a   1.000
_cell.length_b   1.000
_cell.length_c   1.000
_cell.angle_alpha   90.00
_cell.angle_beta   90.00
_cell.angle_gamma   90.00
#
_symmetry.space_group_name_H-M   'P 1'
#
loop_
_entity.id
_entity.type
_entity.pdbx_description
1 polymer ?
#
loop_
_entity_poly.entity_id
_entity_poly.type
_entity_poly.pdbx_seq_one_letter_code
_entity_poly.pdbx_strand_id
1 'polypeptide(L)'
;NHSKLALKILQRMKEKGISLNLDSYNRAISSCAKDGNLDKVLKLLHEDMNADQIFPDAQTYNLALSSCVENGNWEMASNLRNEMISKGISPDAQTYDVYLQCLLHCETIQLKQATEILEEMRINELPLSAQRLDSLVRI
;
A
#
# COMPACT_ATOMS: atom_id res chain seq x y z
N ASN A 1 18.91 1.30 -9.59
CA ASN A 1 17.88 1.41 -8.54
C ASN A 1 16.70 2.19 -9.09
N HIS A 2 15.56 1.54 -9.30
CA HIS A 2 14.44 2.13 -10.06
C HIS A 2 13.81 3.32 -9.32
N SER A 3 13.75 3.29 -7.97
CA SER A 3 13.20 4.41 -7.19
C SER A 3 13.96 5.72 -7.41
N LYS A 4 15.30 5.66 -7.45
CA LYS A 4 16.15 6.84 -7.67
C LYS A 4 15.86 7.49 -9.03
N LEU A 5 15.61 6.69 -10.06
CA LEU A 5 15.29 7.21 -11.39
C LEU A 5 13.88 7.81 -11.41
N ALA A 6 12.89 7.12 -10.83
CA ALA A 6 11.52 7.61 -10.77
C ALA A 6 11.41 8.96 -10.06
N LEU A 7 12.07 9.12 -8.90
CA LEU A 7 12.10 10.38 -8.16
C LEU A 7 12.79 11.51 -8.93
N LYS A 8 13.91 11.21 -9.63
CA LYS A 8 14.59 12.19 -10.48
C LYS A 8 13.71 12.67 -11.63
N ILE A 9 12.95 11.76 -12.25
CA ILE A 9 12.02 12.12 -13.32
C ILE A 9 10.90 13.00 -12.77
N LEU A 10 10.31 12.63 -11.63
CA LEU A 10 9.25 13.38 -10.98
C LEU A 10 9.71 14.80 -10.60
N GLN A 11 10.91 14.92 -10.00
CA GLN A 11 11.51 16.22 -9.71
C GLN A 11 11.76 17.05 -10.98
N ARG A 12 12.31 16.45 -12.04
CA ARG A 12 12.57 17.13 -13.30
C ARG A 12 11.28 17.61 -13.99
N MET A 13 10.18 16.87 -13.83
CA MET A 13 8.87 17.31 -14.31
C MET A 13 8.42 18.57 -13.56
N LYS A 14 8.54 18.60 -12.22
CA LYS A 14 8.26 19.81 -11.41
C LYS A 14 9.12 21.00 -11.85
N GLU A 15 10.43 20.81 -11.99
CA GLU A 15 11.38 21.87 -12.39
C GLU A 15 11.08 22.45 -13.79
N LYS A 16 10.53 21.63 -14.68
CA LYS A 16 10.11 22.06 -16.02
C LYS A 16 8.69 22.63 -16.08
N GLY A 17 8.01 22.75 -14.94
CA GLY A 17 6.61 23.20 -14.89
C GLY A 17 5.63 22.20 -15.53
N ILE A 18 6.01 20.93 -15.67
CA ILE A 18 5.11 19.89 -16.17
C ILE A 18 4.19 19.48 -15.01
N SER A 19 2.88 19.62 -15.22
CA SER A 19 1.88 19.20 -14.25
C SER A 19 1.98 17.69 -14.01
N LEU A 20 2.18 17.32 -12.75
CA LEU A 20 2.08 15.94 -12.31
C LEU A 20 0.62 15.55 -12.13
N ASN A 21 0.38 14.24 -12.20
CA ASN A 21 -0.93 13.65 -11.98
C ASN A 21 -0.80 12.41 -11.09
N LEU A 22 -1.94 11.81 -10.75
CA LEU A 22 -2.02 10.60 -9.93
C LEU A 22 -1.14 9.46 -10.47
N ASP A 23 -1.13 9.24 -11.79
CA ASP A 23 -0.29 8.21 -12.42
C ASP A 23 1.21 8.44 -12.22
N SER A 24 1.65 9.70 -12.27
CA SER A 24 3.05 10.06 -12.05
C SER A 24 3.48 9.69 -10.64
N TYR A 25 2.63 9.97 -9.65
CA TYR A 25 2.84 9.60 -8.26
C TYR A 25 2.76 8.09 -8.03
N ASN A 26 1.74 7.41 -8.56
CA ASN A 26 1.59 5.96 -8.46
C ASN A 26 2.82 5.22 -9.03
N ARG A 27 3.42 5.71 -10.12
CA ARG A 27 4.67 5.15 -10.67
C ARG A 27 5.86 5.35 -9.73
N ALA A 28 6.02 6.53 -9.15
CA ALA A 28 7.10 6.81 -8.20
C ALA A 28 6.95 6.00 -6.91
N ILE A 29 5.73 5.98 -6.34
CA ILE A 29 5.38 5.20 -5.14
C ILE A 29 5.61 3.71 -5.41
N SER A 30 5.11 3.16 -6.51
CA SER A 30 5.33 1.76 -6.88
C SER A 30 6.82 1.41 -6.96
N SER A 31 7.63 2.30 -7.55
CA SER A 31 9.06 2.09 -7.62
C SER A 31 9.77 2.19 -6.27
N CYS A 32 9.31 3.05 -5.36
CA CYS A 32 9.84 3.14 -4.00
C CYS A 32 9.42 1.93 -3.15
N ALA A 33 8.18 1.47 -3.28
CA ALA A 33 7.64 0.31 -2.57
C ALA A 33 8.41 -0.97 -2.93
N LYS A 34 8.69 -1.19 -4.22
CA LYS A 34 9.50 -2.34 -4.69
C LYS A 34 10.95 -2.32 -4.20
N ASP A 35 11.48 -1.14 -3.92
CA ASP A 35 12.82 -0.98 -3.34
C ASP A 35 12.78 -1.02 -1.80
N GLY A 36 11.63 -1.35 -1.19
CA GLY A 36 11.42 -1.39 0.26
C GLY A 36 11.51 -0.03 0.95
N ASN A 37 11.48 1.08 0.22
CA ASN A 37 11.73 2.40 0.78
C ASN A 37 10.45 3.06 1.33
N LEU A 38 10.01 2.56 2.49
CA LEU A 38 8.77 3.01 3.14
C LEU A 38 8.77 4.51 3.44
N ASP A 39 9.86 5.07 3.94
CA ASP A 39 9.96 6.51 4.26
C ASP A 39 9.63 7.39 3.04
N LYS A 40 10.14 7.02 1.87
CA LYS A 40 9.86 7.77 0.64
C LYS A 40 8.45 7.56 0.12
N VAL A 41 7.90 6.35 0.28
CA VAL A 41 6.50 6.07 -0.04
C VAL A 41 5.59 7.00 0.78
N LEU A 42 5.83 7.09 2.09
CA LEU A 42 5.04 7.93 2.99
C LEU A 42 5.19 9.41 2.70
N LYS A 43 6.42 9.86 2.42
CA LYS A 43 6.66 11.25 2.00
C LYS A 43 5.89 11.60 0.73
N LEU A 44 5.94 10.74 -0.29
CA LEU A 44 5.19 10.95 -1.53
C LEU A 44 3.68 11.03 -1.27
N LEU A 45 3.16 10.10 -0.46
CA LEU A 45 1.73 9.97 -0.17
C LEU A 45 1.18 11.13 0.68
N HIS A 46 1.89 11.55 1.73
CA HIS A 46 1.36 12.49 2.72
C HIS A 46 1.82 13.94 2.48
N GLU A 47 3.01 14.16 1.93
CA GLU A 47 3.57 15.49 1.73
C GLU A 47 3.45 15.93 0.27
N ASP A 48 4.12 15.21 -0.65
CA ASP A 48 4.32 15.69 -2.02
C ASP A 48 3.01 15.71 -2.82
N MET A 49 2.16 14.67 -2.70
CA MET A 49 0.84 14.63 -3.34
C MET A 49 -0.08 15.75 -2.83
N ASN A 50 -0.08 16.01 -1.52
CA ASN A 50 -0.89 17.08 -0.94
C ASN A 50 -0.41 18.47 -1.38
N ALA A 51 0.90 18.70 -1.43
CA ALA A 51 1.48 19.94 -1.92
C ALA A 51 1.11 20.24 -3.38
N ASP A 52 0.98 19.19 -4.20
CA ASP A 52 0.57 19.28 -5.60
C ASP A 52 -0.96 19.20 -5.79
N GLN A 53 -1.74 19.15 -4.71
CA GLN A 53 -3.22 19.00 -4.71
C GLN A 53 -3.72 17.76 -5.47
N ILE A 54 -2.98 16.66 -5.38
CA ILE A 54 -3.34 15.37 -5.97
C ILE A 54 -3.78 14.44 -4.85
N PHE A 55 -4.97 13.86 -4.99
CA PHE A 55 -5.54 12.99 -3.96
C PHE A 55 -5.24 11.52 -4.25
N PRO A 56 -4.79 10.75 -3.25
CA PRO A 56 -4.57 9.32 -3.40
C PRO A 56 -5.88 8.56 -3.61
N ASP A 57 -5.80 7.45 -4.35
CA ASP A 57 -6.89 6.51 -4.54
C ASP A 57 -6.57 5.14 -3.90
N ALA A 58 -7.47 4.17 -4.09
CA ALA A 58 -7.26 2.82 -3.59
C ALA A 58 -5.97 2.19 -4.14
N GLN A 59 -5.62 2.46 -5.40
CA GLN A 59 -4.38 1.98 -5.98
C GLN A 59 -3.16 2.59 -5.27
N THR A 60 -3.17 3.89 -4.98
CA THR A 60 -2.08 4.56 -4.24
C THR A 60 -1.86 3.92 -2.87
N TYR A 61 -2.95 3.70 -2.11
CA TYR A 61 -2.86 3.02 -0.81
C TYR A 61 -2.39 1.58 -0.92
N ASN A 62 -2.86 0.82 -1.91
CA ASN A 62 -2.41 -0.56 -2.14
C ASN A 62 -0.91 -0.62 -2.45
N LEU A 63 -0.36 0.35 -3.19
CA LEU A 63 1.07 0.47 -3.40
C LEU A 63 1.83 0.77 -2.09
N ALA A 64 1.30 1.66 -1.26
CA ALA A 64 1.92 1.97 0.04
C ALA A 64 1.90 0.78 1.00
N LEU A 65 0.78 0.06 1.07
CA LEU A 65 0.63 -1.19 1.82
C LEU A 65 1.63 -2.25 1.34
N SER A 66 1.89 -2.36 0.04
CA SER A 66 2.87 -3.32 -0.48
C SER A 66 4.28 -3.05 0.02
N SER A 67 4.65 -1.79 0.24
CA SER A 67 5.92 -1.43 0.87
C SER A 67 6.02 -1.90 2.32
N CYS A 68 4.89 -2.01 3.03
CA CYS A 68 4.87 -2.50 4.41
C CYS A 68 5.14 -3.99 4.49
N VAL A 69 4.73 -4.78 3.49
CA VAL A 69 5.06 -6.20 3.36
C VAL A 69 6.57 -6.41 3.29
N GLU A 70 7.25 -5.68 2.40
CA GLU A 70 8.71 -5.77 2.22
C GLU A 70 9.50 -5.39 3.48
N ASN A 71 8.90 -4.57 4.36
CA ASN A 71 9.51 -4.13 5.61
C ASN A 71 9.01 -4.91 6.85
N GLY A 72 8.10 -5.89 6.68
CA GLY A 72 7.49 -6.62 7.80
C GLY A 72 6.71 -5.75 8.79
N ASN A 73 6.32 -4.53 8.40
CA ASN A 73 5.74 -3.53 9.29
C ASN A 73 4.20 -3.54 9.23
N TRP A 74 3.60 -4.51 9.92
CA TRP A 74 2.15 -4.69 9.97
C TRP A 74 1.41 -3.54 10.67
N GLU A 75 2.02 -2.90 11.66
CA GLU A 75 1.44 -1.75 12.36
C GLU A 75 1.22 -0.60 11.39
N MET A 76 2.21 -0.32 10.55
CA MET A 76 2.09 0.70 9.52
C MET A 76 1.05 0.31 8.46
N ALA A 77 0.98 -0.97 8.09
CA ALA A 77 -0.05 -1.44 7.18
C ALA A 77 -1.47 -1.22 7.76
N SER A 78 -1.64 -1.43 9.07
CA SER A 78 -2.92 -1.19 9.76
C SER A 78 -3.28 0.30 9.74
N ASN A 79 -2.31 1.17 10.03
CA ASN A 79 -2.48 2.61 9.98
C ASN A 79 -2.90 3.10 8.60
N LEU A 80 -2.22 2.63 7.54
CA LEU A 80 -2.56 3.01 6.15
C LEU A 80 -3.96 2.55 5.74
N ARG A 81 -4.37 1.34 6.13
CA ARG A 81 -5.73 0.85 5.87
C ARG A 81 -6.78 1.69 6.60
N ASN A 82 -6.55 2.01 7.87
CA ASN A 82 -7.47 2.83 8.65
C ASN A 82 -7.54 4.27 8.11
N GLU A 83 -6.41 4.81 7.66
CA GLU A 83 -6.35 6.12 7.02
C GLU A 83 -7.17 6.14 5.72
N MET A 84 -6.99 5.15 4.85
CA MET A 84 -7.77 4.95 3.62
C MET A 84 -9.28 4.99 3.92
N ILE A 85 -9.74 4.23 4.92
CA ILE A 85 -11.15 4.20 5.37
C ILE A 85 -11.61 5.56 5.88
N SER A 86 -10.82 6.23 6.74
CA SER A 86 -11.16 7.55 7.28
C SER A 86 -11.27 8.65 6.23
N LYS A 87 -10.57 8.48 5.10
CA LYS A 87 -10.65 9.35 3.92
C LYS A 87 -11.81 8.98 2.98
N GLY A 88 -12.62 7.99 3.35
CA GLY A 88 -13.76 7.54 2.55
C GLY A 88 -13.38 6.69 1.34
N ILE A 89 -12.14 6.17 1.29
CA ILE A 89 -11.68 5.28 0.23
C ILE A 89 -11.93 3.85 0.71
N SER A 90 -12.78 3.10 -0.01
CA SER A 90 -13.13 1.74 0.39
C SER A 90 -12.02 0.75 0.06
N PRO A 91 -11.54 -0.04 1.04
CA PRO A 91 -10.65 -1.17 0.79
C PRO A 91 -11.24 -2.12 -0.26
N ASP A 92 -10.40 -2.57 -1.20
CA ASP A 92 -10.78 -3.55 -2.21
C ASP A 92 -10.11 -4.90 -1.95
N ALA A 93 -10.40 -5.90 -2.81
CA ALA A 93 -9.80 -7.23 -2.69
C ALA A 93 -8.27 -7.17 -2.68
N GLN A 94 -7.66 -6.27 -3.43
CA GLN A 94 -6.21 -6.08 -3.45
C GLN A 94 -5.70 -5.48 -2.12
N THR A 95 -6.45 -4.55 -1.50
CA THR A 95 -6.12 -3.99 -0.18
C THR A 95 -6.01 -5.10 0.86
N TYR A 96 -7.03 -5.95 0.97
CA TYR A 96 -7.03 -7.03 1.95
C TYR A 96 -5.98 -8.10 1.65
N ASP A 97 -5.75 -8.39 0.36
CA ASP A 97 -4.73 -9.33 -0.08
C ASP A 97 -3.32 -8.92 0.37
N VAL A 98 -2.97 -7.65 0.17
CA VAL A 98 -1.67 -7.10 0.57
C VAL A 98 -1.59 -6.98 2.10
N TYR A 99 -2.68 -6.60 2.75
CA TYR A 99 -2.73 -6.48 4.22
C TYR A 99 -2.53 -7.83 4.91
N LEU A 100 -3.22 -8.88 4.45
CA LEU A 100 -3.03 -10.25 4.92
C LEU A 100 -1.60 -10.74 4.68
N GLN A 101 -1.01 -10.43 3.53
CA GLN A 101 0.38 -10.79 3.25
C GLN A 101 1.34 -10.16 4.27
N CYS A 102 1.09 -8.90 4.67
CA CYS A 102 1.89 -8.20 5.67
C CYS A 102 1.76 -8.86 7.05
N LEU A 103 0.54 -9.22 7.47
CA LEU A 103 0.29 -9.89 8.76
C LEU A 103 0.97 -11.27 8.86
N LEU A 104 1.10 -11.98 7.73
CA LEU A 104 1.72 -13.30 7.65
C LEU A 104 3.25 -13.26 7.44
N HIS A 105 3.80 -12.14 6.97
CA HIS A 105 5.25 -11.96 6.76
C HIS A 105 5.96 -11.22 7.91
N CYS A 106 5.24 -10.82 8.97
CA CYS A 106 5.87 -10.22 10.13
C CYS A 106 6.62 -11.27 10.98
N GLU A 107 7.68 -10.85 11.69
CA GLU A 107 8.44 -11.69 12.64
C GLU A 107 7.52 -12.37 13.69
N THR A 108 6.41 -11.71 14.02
CA THR A 108 5.33 -12.28 14.82
C THR A 108 4.09 -12.41 13.93
N ILE A 109 3.72 -13.65 13.59
CA ILE A 109 2.51 -13.90 12.80
C ILE A 109 1.30 -13.40 13.60
N GLN A 110 0.62 -12.39 13.06
CA GLN A 110 -0.55 -11.78 13.68
C GLN A 110 -1.82 -12.58 13.33
N LEU A 111 -1.87 -13.86 13.76
CA LEU A 111 -2.95 -14.80 13.40
C LEU A 111 -4.34 -14.28 13.76
N LYS A 112 -4.49 -13.66 14.93
CA LYS A 112 -5.78 -13.12 15.38
C LYS A 112 -6.30 -12.06 14.41
N GLN A 113 -5.47 -11.09 14.06
CA GLN A 113 -5.79 -10.02 13.14
C GLN A 113 -6.04 -10.58 11.73
N ALA A 114 -5.25 -11.58 11.30
CA ALA A 114 -5.49 -12.25 10.03
C ALA A 114 -6.87 -12.93 9.98
N THR A 115 -7.29 -13.62 11.05
CA THR A 115 -8.62 -14.24 11.12
C THR A 115 -9.76 -13.22 11.14
N GLU A 116 -9.60 -12.10 11.85
CA GLU A 116 -10.59 -11.01 11.87
C GLU A 116 -10.80 -10.41 10.47
N ILE A 117 -9.70 -10.20 9.74
CA ILE A 117 -9.76 -9.68 8.36
C ILE A 117 -10.43 -10.65 7.40
N LEU A 118 -10.20 -11.97 7.55
CA LEU A 118 -10.85 -12.96 6.71
C LEU A 118 -12.37 -12.99 6.92
N GLU A 119 -12.82 -12.86 8.16
CA GLU A 119 -14.25 -12.72 8.47
C GLU A 119 -14.83 -11.44 7.87
N GLU A 120 -14.10 -10.33 7.92
CA GLU A 120 -14.51 -9.07 7.29
C GLU A 120 -14.66 -9.22 5.76
N MET A 121 -13.69 -9.86 5.08
CA MET A 121 -13.78 -10.15 3.65
C MET A 121 -14.97 -11.05 3.31
N ARG A 122 -15.25 -12.06 4.14
CA ARG A 122 -16.39 -12.97 3.97
C ARG A 122 -17.72 -12.24 4.09
N ILE A 123 -17.86 -11.35 5.07
CA ILE A 123 -19.09 -10.55 5.29
C ILE A 123 -19.31 -9.58 4.12
N ASN A 124 -18.24 -9.03 3.56
CA ASN A 124 -18.30 -8.09 2.43
C ASN A 124 -18.30 -8.78 1.04
N GLU A 125 -18.44 -10.11 0.98
CA GLU A 125 -18.46 -10.91 -0.25
C GLU A 125 -17.25 -10.67 -1.18
N LEU A 126 -16.09 -10.34 -0.59
CA LEU A 126 -14.87 -10.08 -1.35
C LEU A 126 -14.16 -11.40 -1.68
N PRO A 127 -13.66 -11.57 -2.92
CA PRO A 127 -13.01 -12.81 -3.33
C PRO A 127 -11.72 -13.05 -2.53
N LEU A 128 -11.66 -14.20 -1.87
CA LEU A 128 -10.41 -14.73 -1.31
C LEU A 128 -9.58 -15.33 -2.44
N SER A 129 -8.30 -14.97 -2.56
CA SER A 129 -7.44 -15.67 -3.52
C SER A 129 -7.19 -17.11 -3.05
N ALA A 130 -7.35 -18.08 -3.96
CA ALA A 130 -7.30 -19.51 -3.67
C ALA A 130 -5.96 -19.98 -3.05
N GLN A 131 -4.88 -19.22 -3.29
CA GLN A 131 -3.54 -19.53 -2.80
C GLN A 131 -3.39 -19.36 -1.27
N ARG A 132 -4.33 -18.65 -0.61
CA ARG A 132 -4.19 -18.20 0.79
C ARG A 132 -4.94 -19.06 1.82
N LEU A 133 -6.03 -19.73 1.43
CA LEU A 133 -6.68 -20.74 2.28
C LEU A 133 -5.68 -21.88 2.62
N ASP A 134 -4.88 -22.30 1.63
CA ASP A 134 -3.87 -23.34 1.80
C ASP A 134 -2.73 -22.94 2.75
N SER A 135 -2.33 -21.66 2.81
CA SER A 135 -1.28 -21.20 3.73
C SER A 135 -1.73 -21.10 5.19
N LEU A 136 -3.04 -20.90 5.43
CA LEU A 136 -3.61 -20.78 6.77
C LEU A 136 -4.05 -22.12 7.36
N VAL A 137 -4.47 -23.08 6.52
CA VAL A 137 -4.81 -24.46 6.94
C VAL A 137 -3.56 -25.29 7.25
N ARG A 138 -2.37 -24.84 6.82
CA ARG A 138 -1.08 -25.52 7.03
C ARG A 138 -0.29 -25.05 8.27
N ILE A 139 -0.80 -24.09 9.04
CA ILE A 139 -0.27 -23.67 10.35
C ILE A 139 -1.03 -24.43 11.43
#